data_AF-A0A8J2STI4-F1
#
_entry.id   AF-A0A8J2STI4-F1
#
_cell.length_a   1.000
_cell.length_b   1.000
_cell.length_c   1.000
_cell.angle_alpha   90.00
_cell.angle_beta   90.00
_cell.angle_gamma   90.00
#
_symmetry.space_group_name_H-M   'P 1'
#
loop_
_entity.id
_entity.type
_entity.pdbx_description
1 polymer ?
#
loop_
_entity_poly.entity_id
_entity_poly.type
_entity_poly.pdbx_seq_one_letter_code
_entity_poly.pdbx_strand_id
1 'polypeptide(L)'
;MLPPKGTIKNLGHASRGRRPKSAGAIKARTKAAKMAEAQAQAEHRERLRKLLTQKLTAKHGPGKKQAIRQNVDQFIQKNTAVSELELKKLDKLVEDKNTIDQVWPSARPVEVKPAAGSAVQVIKQKESLSRSETPELTQEIDRHSKWKVLNAYSALKNEDFEASFVQKERDKKKEYRKILDEQMVIKQSKSQEAELRRQDEDFVRSQKQLLSEWREQMKVQEKETKGRYLDQHKTRQLQAQLKKDRAAKEFDAQRAMEWAQVASNQLTIEANKRAAKEAQEAARRKNEEIVRQNILDRAKKAERKKREGEEDVKLMKLYKEKLRKQELQRKEAFKKVQDRLDAFAAKSAGQKGGALYEKQQNDLALELKILREADIKDKADAERDRRDKEDVRTKAKQMQEWNLKSAALKKARERKEVTDELHYAEDFIRQSEDFMRAEKEKFDRIRKMREKHNVELLEHVRLHKLAQKHVEMDEKEEKVNRGLLKDIYADDKYRKRLAERLKFGQKFTMKKSEEFKYKSNVL
;
A
#
# COMPACT_ATOMS: atom_id res chain seq x y z
N MET A 1 -45.32 -61.85 15.87
CA MET A 1 -44.27 -61.01 16.50
C MET A 1 -44.17 -59.71 15.73
N LEU A 2 -44.52 -58.60 16.37
CA LEU A 2 -44.47 -57.26 15.77
C LEU A 2 -43.02 -56.74 15.77
N PRO A 3 -42.51 -56.13 14.70
CA PRO A 3 -41.22 -55.46 14.71
C PRO A 3 -41.30 -54.10 15.44
N PRO A 4 -40.20 -53.64 16.08
CA PRO A 4 -40.19 -52.39 16.82
C PRO A 4 -40.16 -51.19 15.87
N LYS A 5 -40.88 -50.13 16.27
CA LYS A 5 -40.95 -48.83 15.59
C LYS A 5 -39.57 -48.16 15.57
N GLY A 6 -38.90 -48.22 14.42
CA GLY A 6 -37.75 -47.38 14.12
C GLY A 6 -38.20 -45.97 13.74
N THR A 7 -37.85 -45.00 14.58
CA THR A 7 -38.02 -43.57 14.32
C THR A 7 -37.15 -43.14 13.15
N ILE A 8 -37.77 -42.78 12.03
CA ILE A 8 -37.12 -42.09 10.92
C ILE A 8 -36.77 -40.68 11.41
N LYS A 9 -35.52 -40.47 11.81
CA LYS A 9 -34.98 -39.12 11.97
C LYS A 9 -34.70 -38.56 10.58
N ASN A 10 -35.48 -37.55 10.21
CA ASN A 10 -35.21 -36.65 9.09
C ASN A 10 -33.77 -36.12 9.19
N LEU A 11 -32.86 -36.69 8.40
CA LEU A 11 -31.57 -36.06 8.12
C LEU A 11 -31.85 -34.94 7.12
N GLY A 12 -32.26 -33.79 7.67
CA GLY A 12 -32.26 -32.53 6.94
C GLY A 12 -30.89 -32.30 6.31
N HIS A 13 -30.90 -32.02 5.01
CA HIS A 13 -29.75 -31.47 4.31
C HIS A 13 -29.29 -30.20 5.04
N ALA A 14 -28.28 -30.34 5.91
CA ALA A 14 -27.53 -29.23 6.42
C ALA A 14 -26.78 -28.62 5.24
N SER A 15 -27.34 -27.54 4.69
CA SER A 15 -26.58 -26.58 3.90
C SER A 15 -25.27 -26.32 4.65
N ARG A 16 -24.14 -26.46 3.95
CA ARG A 16 -22.82 -26.13 4.50
C ARG A 16 -22.79 -24.62 4.73
N GLY A 17 -23.31 -24.21 5.89
CA GLY A 17 -23.22 -22.87 6.41
C GLY A 17 -21.76 -22.47 6.46
N ARG A 18 -21.43 -21.39 5.76
CA ARG A 18 -20.18 -20.65 5.96
C ARG A 18 -20.00 -20.49 7.47
N ARG A 19 -18.85 -20.93 7.99
CA ARG A 19 -18.44 -20.63 9.36
C ARG A 19 -18.67 -19.13 9.61
N PRO A 20 -19.37 -18.74 10.70
CA PRO A 20 -19.50 -17.33 11.04
C PRO A 20 -18.09 -16.75 11.18
N LYS A 21 -17.79 -15.75 10.34
CA LYS A 21 -16.53 -14.99 10.43
C LYS A 21 -16.45 -14.44 11.84
N SER A 22 -15.29 -14.58 12.49
CA SER A 22 -15.08 -14.13 13.86
C SER A 22 -15.56 -12.68 14.03
N ALA A 23 -16.18 -12.38 15.17
CA ALA A 23 -16.71 -11.04 15.46
C ALA A 23 -15.64 -9.94 15.29
N GLY A 24 -14.36 -10.28 15.50
CA GLY A 24 -13.22 -9.40 15.21
C GLY A 24 -13.02 -9.10 13.72
N ALA A 25 -13.15 -10.08 12.83
CA ALA A 25 -13.03 -9.89 11.38
C ALA A 25 -14.18 -9.06 10.78
N ILE A 26 -15.37 -9.15 11.38
CA ILE A 26 -16.52 -8.32 11.01
C ILE A 26 -16.29 -6.86 11.46
N LYS A 27 -15.80 -6.65 12.70
CA LYS A 27 -15.45 -5.32 13.23
C LYS A 27 -14.29 -4.66 12.48
N ALA A 28 -13.27 -5.42 12.07
CA ALA A 28 -12.14 -4.91 11.31
C ALA A 28 -12.55 -4.49 9.88
N ARG A 29 -13.42 -5.28 9.23
CA ARG A 29 -13.97 -4.94 7.91
C ARG A 29 -14.90 -3.72 7.95
N THR A 30 -15.72 -3.58 8.98
CA THR A 30 -16.58 -2.39 9.12
C THR A 30 -15.77 -1.14 9.43
N LYS A 31 -14.67 -1.26 10.20
CA LYS A 31 -13.72 -0.14 10.41
C LYS A 31 -13.00 0.23 9.11
N ALA A 32 -12.51 -0.75 8.35
CA ALA A 32 -11.85 -0.51 7.07
C ALA A 32 -12.80 0.10 6.03
N ALA A 33 -14.05 -0.38 5.96
CA ALA A 33 -15.08 0.19 5.10
C ALA A 33 -15.43 1.63 5.49
N LYS A 34 -15.56 1.93 6.80
CA LYS A 34 -15.77 3.31 7.28
C LYS A 34 -14.58 4.23 6.98
N MET A 35 -13.35 3.74 7.08
CA MET A 35 -12.15 4.51 6.71
C MET A 35 -12.10 4.79 5.20
N ALA A 36 -12.44 3.80 4.37
CA ALA A 36 -12.52 3.97 2.91
C ALA A 36 -13.63 4.94 2.51
N GLU A 37 -14.80 4.89 3.16
CA GLU A 37 -15.90 5.82 2.94
C GLU A 37 -15.53 7.24 3.39
N ALA A 38 -14.84 7.39 4.52
CA ALA A 38 -14.32 8.68 4.98
C ALA A 38 -13.27 9.27 4.03
N GLN A 39 -12.38 8.43 3.46
CA GLN A 39 -11.42 8.85 2.44
C GLN A 39 -12.13 9.28 1.15
N ALA A 40 -13.11 8.52 0.67
CA ALA A 40 -13.90 8.87 -0.51
C ALA A 40 -14.66 10.20 -0.32
N GLN A 41 -15.21 10.44 0.87
CA GLN A 41 -15.86 11.71 1.20
C GLN A 41 -14.86 12.88 1.28
N ALA A 42 -13.65 12.65 1.81
CA ALA A 42 -12.59 13.66 1.85
C ALA A 42 -12.11 14.05 0.44
N GLU A 43 -11.89 13.06 -0.43
CA GLU A 43 -11.55 13.31 -1.84
C GLU A 43 -12.66 14.05 -2.58
N HIS A 44 -13.93 13.68 -2.34
CA HIS A 44 -15.07 14.37 -2.94
C HIS A 44 -15.13 15.85 -2.50
N ARG A 45 -14.92 16.13 -1.21
CA ARG A 45 -14.84 17.50 -0.68
C ARG A 45 -13.68 18.29 -1.29
N GLU A 46 -12.51 17.67 -1.47
CA GLU A 46 -11.36 18.32 -2.09
C GLU A 46 -11.61 18.66 -3.57
N ARG A 47 -12.26 17.74 -4.32
CA ARG A 47 -12.65 17.98 -5.71
C ARG A 47 -13.66 19.13 -5.82
N LEU A 48 -14.67 19.16 -4.94
CA LEU A 48 -15.63 20.27 -4.86
C LEU A 48 -14.93 21.60 -4.52
N ARG A 49 -13.99 21.62 -3.57
CA ARG A 49 -13.17 22.79 -3.22
C ARG A 49 -12.45 23.37 -4.42
N LYS A 50 -11.74 22.51 -5.16
CA LYS A 50 -10.98 22.93 -6.36
C LYS A 50 -11.91 23.47 -7.44
N LEU A 51 -13.01 22.78 -7.71
CA LEU A 51 -13.98 23.15 -8.74
C LEU A 51 -14.70 24.46 -8.43
N LEU A 52 -15.17 24.66 -7.20
CA LEU A 52 -15.82 25.91 -6.77
C LEU A 52 -14.84 27.08 -6.78
N THR A 53 -13.61 26.88 -6.28
CA THR A 53 -12.57 27.91 -6.33
C THR A 53 -12.27 28.32 -7.77
N GLN A 54 -12.15 27.36 -8.69
CA GLN A 54 -11.87 27.63 -10.09
C GLN A 54 -13.03 28.38 -10.77
N LYS A 55 -14.27 27.92 -10.59
CA LYS A 55 -15.45 28.57 -11.19
C LYS A 55 -15.69 29.98 -10.65
N LEU A 56 -15.54 30.19 -9.34
CA LEU A 56 -15.69 31.51 -8.73
C LEU A 56 -14.54 32.45 -9.09
N THR A 57 -13.31 31.95 -9.20
CA THR A 57 -12.17 32.78 -9.67
C THR A 57 -12.32 33.14 -11.14
N ALA A 58 -12.87 32.25 -11.97
CA ALA A 58 -13.16 32.55 -13.38
C ALA A 58 -14.28 33.59 -13.53
N LYS A 59 -15.29 33.56 -12.65
CA LYS A 59 -16.43 34.51 -12.67
C LYS A 59 -16.07 35.89 -12.08
N HIS A 60 -15.28 35.94 -11.00
CA HIS A 60 -15.02 37.15 -10.22
C HIS A 60 -13.59 37.73 -10.37
N GLY A 61 -12.72 37.05 -11.13
CA GLY A 61 -11.36 37.50 -11.47
C GLY A 61 -10.25 37.03 -10.51
N PRO A 62 -8.98 37.00 -10.99
CA PRO A 62 -7.85 36.44 -10.25
C PRO A 62 -7.42 37.26 -9.02
N GLY A 63 -7.74 38.55 -8.96
CA GLY A 63 -7.41 39.43 -7.82
C GLY A 63 -8.12 39.07 -6.51
N LYS A 64 -9.20 38.26 -6.57
CA LYS A 64 -10.01 37.87 -5.40
C LYS A 64 -9.78 36.42 -4.94
N LYS A 65 -8.78 35.74 -5.50
CA LYS A 65 -8.55 34.29 -5.33
C LYS A 65 -8.38 33.83 -3.88
N GLN A 66 -7.79 34.66 -3.01
CA GLN A 66 -7.55 34.30 -1.61
C GLN A 66 -8.83 34.39 -0.76
N ALA A 67 -9.64 35.42 -0.94
CA ALA A 67 -10.96 35.56 -0.31
C ALA A 67 -11.93 34.46 -0.77
N ILE A 68 -11.94 34.17 -2.08
CA ILE A 68 -12.74 33.07 -2.66
C ILE A 68 -12.36 31.73 -2.01
N ARG A 69 -11.06 31.45 -1.83
CA ARG A 69 -10.61 30.22 -1.17
C ARG A 69 -11.09 30.13 0.28
N GLN A 70 -10.97 31.21 1.04
CA GLN A 70 -11.42 31.22 2.45
C GLN A 70 -12.93 31.01 2.57
N ASN A 71 -13.73 31.65 1.71
CA ASN A 71 -15.19 31.47 1.70
C ASN A 71 -15.60 30.06 1.25
N VAL A 72 -14.94 29.50 0.25
CA VAL A 72 -15.17 28.10 -0.21
C VAL A 72 -14.76 27.10 0.87
N ASP A 73 -13.68 27.36 1.62
CA ASP A 73 -13.22 26.50 2.72
C ASP A 73 -14.22 26.48 3.89
N GLN A 74 -14.71 27.66 4.29
CA GLN A 74 -15.75 27.77 5.30
C GLN A 74 -17.07 27.12 4.87
N PHE A 75 -17.42 27.21 3.58
CA PHE A 75 -18.61 26.60 3.00
C PHE A 75 -18.56 25.07 3.07
N ILE A 76 -17.42 24.46 2.68
CA ILE A 76 -17.23 22.99 2.68
C ILE A 76 -17.11 22.43 4.10
N GLN A 77 -16.65 23.23 5.06
CA GLN A 77 -16.64 22.84 6.48
C GLN A 77 -18.03 22.86 7.11
N LYS A 78 -18.88 23.84 6.75
CA LYS A 78 -20.22 24.01 7.35
C LYS A 78 -21.28 23.11 6.74
N ASN A 79 -21.20 22.82 5.44
CA ASN A 79 -22.27 22.09 4.72
C ASN A 79 -21.84 20.65 4.39
N THR A 80 -22.59 19.69 4.92
CA THR A 80 -22.39 18.25 4.66
C THR A 80 -23.03 17.76 3.36
N ALA A 81 -24.06 18.46 2.87
CA ALA A 81 -24.71 18.23 1.58
C ALA A 81 -24.86 19.57 0.85
N VAL A 82 -24.43 19.64 -0.42
CA VAL A 82 -24.43 20.89 -1.19
C VAL A 82 -25.77 21.06 -1.90
N SER A 83 -26.61 21.98 -1.42
CA SER A 83 -27.87 22.36 -2.09
C SER A 83 -27.69 23.54 -3.06
N GLU A 84 -28.55 23.67 -4.07
CA GLU A 84 -28.48 24.78 -5.05
C GLU A 84 -28.69 26.16 -4.38
N LEU A 85 -29.50 26.20 -3.32
CA LEU A 85 -29.73 27.39 -2.51
C LEU A 85 -28.47 27.85 -1.77
N GLU A 86 -27.66 26.90 -1.29
CA GLU A 86 -26.41 27.18 -0.61
C GLU A 86 -25.32 27.69 -1.56
N LEU A 87 -25.27 27.15 -2.79
CA LEU A 87 -24.36 27.66 -3.82
C LEU A 87 -24.70 29.11 -4.21
N LYS A 88 -25.98 29.47 -4.28
CA LYS A 88 -26.44 30.85 -4.50
C LYS A 88 -26.05 31.79 -3.35
N LYS A 89 -26.05 31.30 -2.10
CA LYS A 89 -25.57 32.07 -0.93
C LYS A 89 -24.05 32.28 -0.96
N LEU A 90 -23.28 31.27 -1.38
CA LEU A 90 -21.82 31.39 -1.54
C LEU A 90 -21.45 32.40 -2.63
N ASP A 91 -22.17 32.40 -3.75
CA ASP A 91 -21.93 33.35 -4.84
C ASP A 91 -22.22 34.79 -4.39
N LYS A 92 -23.31 35.02 -3.64
CA LYS A 92 -23.62 36.33 -3.03
C LYS A 92 -22.57 36.80 -2.03
N LEU A 93 -22.05 35.90 -1.18
CA LEU A 93 -20.98 36.22 -0.22
C LEU A 93 -19.65 36.59 -0.89
N VAL A 94 -19.42 36.13 -2.13
CA VAL A 94 -18.24 36.48 -2.93
C VAL A 94 -18.48 37.77 -3.74
N GLU A 95 -19.74 38.08 -4.08
CA GLU A 95 -20.15 39.33 -4.73
C GLU A 95 -20.14 40.54 -3.78
N ASP A 96 -20.44 40.35 -2.49
CA ASP A 96 -20.44 41.43 -1.50
C ASP A 96 -19.05 42.08 -1.36
N LYS A 97 -18.97 43.31 -1.87
CA LYS A 97 -17.75 44.14 -2.00
C LYS A 97 -16.98 44.38 -0.69
N ASN A 98 -17.58 44.12 0.48
CA ASN A 98 -17.02 44.42 1.80
C ASN A 98 -15.98 43.40 2.31
N THR A 99 -15.69 42.32 1.58
CA THR A 99 -14.62 41.38 1.98
C THR A 99 -13.22 41.78 1.52
N ILE A 100 -13.09 42.84 0.70
CA ILE A 100 -11.81 43.26 0.11
C ILE A 100 -11.13 44.38 0.93
N ASP A 101 -11.89 45.21 1.65
CA ASP A 101 -11.32 46.38 2.34
C ASP A 101 -10.68 46.07 3.71
N GLN A 102 -10.83 44.86 4.25
CA GLN A 102 -10.23 44.51 5.56
C GLN A 102 -8.85 43.86 5.50
N VAL A 103 -8.30 43.56 4.32
CA VAL A 103 -7.01 42.84 4.21
C VAL A 103 -6.01 43.54 3.29
N TRP A 104 -5.92 44.87 3.35
CA TRP A 104 -4.66 45.64 3.24
C TRP A 104 -4.92 47.16 3.13
N PRO A 105 -4.34 48.00 4.01
CA PRO A 105 -4.24 49.43 3.76
C PRO A 105 -2.98 49.69 2.92
N SER A 106 -3.13 49.88 1.60
CA SER A 106 -2.02 50.36 0.78
C SER A 106 -2.38 51.68 0.10
N ALA A 107 -1.39 52.58 0.17
CA ALA A 107 -1.25 53.83 -0.55
C ALA A 107 -2.21 54.97 -0.17
N ARG A 108 -1.66 55.93 0.59
CA ARG A 108 -2.11 57.32 0.64
C ARG A 108 -2.21 57.89 -0.79
N PRO A 109 -3.29 58.59 -1.16
CA PRO A 109 -3.22 59.58 -2.22
C PRO A 109 -2.65 60.88 -1.63
N VAL A 110 -1.49 61.31 -2.15
CA VAL A 110 -0.99 62.67 -1.93
C VAL A 110 -1.78 63.58 -2.87
N GLU A 111 -2.71 64.36 -2.32
CA GLU A 111 -3.32 65.48 -3.02
C GLU A 111 -2.27 66.58 -3.24
N VAL A 112 -1.95 66.86 -4.51
CA VAL A 112 -1.19 68.04 -4.91
C VAL A 112 -2.18 69.17 -5.16
N LYS A 113 -2.18 70.18 -4.28
CA LYS A 113 -2.80 71.49 -4.55
C LYS A 113 -1.73 72.44 -5.09
N PRO A 114 -1.94 73.11 -6.25
CA PRO A 114 -1.06 74.20 -6.68
C PRO A 114 -1.44 75.49 -5.95
N ALA A 115 -0.46 76.13 -5.30
CA ALA A 115 -0.59 77.47 -4.74
C ALA A 115 -0.07 78.51 -5.73
N ALA A 116 -0.92 79.47 -6.07
CA ALA A 116 -0.67 80.62 -6.92
C ALA A 116 -0.09 81.82 -6.14
N GLY A 117 0.62 82.71 -6.86
CA GLY A 117 0.94 84.10 -6.48
C GLY A 117 2.22 84.25 -5.64
N SER A 118 3.35 84.75 -6.12
CA SER A 118 3.64 86.08 -6.69
C SER A 118 3.26 87.25 -5.78
N ALA A 119 4.23 87.75 -5.01
CA ALA A 119 4.38 89.18 -4.70
C ALA A 119 5.80 89.47 -4.21
N VAL A 120 6.57 90.16 -5.06
CA VAL A 120 7.85 90.79 -4.77
C VAL A 120 7.56 92.08 -3.99
N GLN A 121 8.20 92.28 -2.84
CA GLN A 121 8.33 93.61 -2.24
C GLN A 121 9.79 93.93 -1.92
N VAL A 122 10.19 95.06 -2.47
CA VAL A 122 11.49 95.73 -2.40
C VAL A 122 11.53 96.57 -1.12
N ILE A 123 12.58 96.44 -0.29
CA ILE A 123 12.82 97.31 0.86
C ILE A 123 14.12 98.10 0.63
N LYS A 124 13.98 99.43 0.66
CA LYS A 124 15.04 100.45 0.56
C LYS A 124 15.87 100.51 1.86
N GLN A 125 17.18 100.64 1.70
CA GLN A 125 18.13 101.00 2.75
C GLN A 125 18.09 102.52 3.06
N LYS A 126 18.39 102.88 4.30
CA LYS A 126 19.00 104.17 4.69
C LYS A 126 20.05 103.92 5.77
N GLU A 127 21.24 104.47 5.54
CA GLU A 127 22.37 104.57 6.48
C GLU A 127 22.26 105.80 7.38
N SER A 128 22.86 105.73 8.57
CA SER A 128 23.60 106.86 9.18
C SER A 128 24.51 106.39 10.33
N LEU A 129 25.73 106.92 10.34
CA LEU A 129 26.83 106.73 11.29
C LEU A 129 26.72 107.56 12.59
N SER A 130 27.33 107.09 13.69
CA SER A 130 28.17 107.92 14.60
C SER A 130 29.02 107.09 15.60
N ARG A 131 30.20 107.62 15.93
CA ARG A 131 31.36 107.17 16.78
C ARG A 131 31.19 107.79 18.19
N SER A 132 31.58 107.26 19.37
CA SER A 132 32.88 106.94 20.03
C SER A 132 32.52 106.41 21.46
N GLU A 133 33.18 105.46 22.14
CA GLU A 133 34.39 105.51 23.01
C GLU A 133 34.57 104.11 23.66
N THR A 134 35.79 103.72 24.05
CA THR A 134 36.13 102.37 24.58
C THR A 134 37.10 102.46 25.74
N PRO A 135 36.64 102.14 26.96
CA PRO A 135 37.37 101.14 27.74
C PRO A 135 36.49 100.08 28.45
N GLU A 136 35.16 100.21 28.53
CA GLU A 136 34.30 99.26 29.27
C GLU A 136 34.10 97.91 28.57
N LEU A 137 34.30 97.85 27.25
CA LEU A 137 33.88 96.73 26.42
C LEU A 137 34.80 95.48 26.51
N THR A 138 35.89 95.51 27.28
CA THR A 138 36.82 94.35 27.45
C THR A 138 36.28 93.37 28.47
N GLN A 139 35.63 93.88 29.52
CA GLN A 139 35.22 93.09 30.68
C GLN A 139 33.97 92.21 30.43
N GLU A 140 33.20 92.49 29.38
CA GLU A 140 31.97 91.75 29.07
C GLU A 140 32.22 90.48 28.25
N ILE A 141 33.32 90.42 27.49
CA ILE A 141 33.65 89.27 26.62
C ILE A 141 34.26 88.13 27.46
N ASP A 142 35.05 88.46 28.49
CA ASP A 142 35.72 87.48 29.36
C ASP A 142 34.78 86.74 30.33
N ARG A 143 33.50 87.12 30.42
CA ARG A 143 32.50 86.46 31.27
C ARG A 143 31.86 85.22 30.64
N HIS A 144 32.14 84.93 29.37
CA HIS A 144 31.53 83.84 28.62
C HIS A 144 32.53 82.73 28.27
N SER A 145 32.05 81.47 28.22
CA SER A 145 32.87 80.31 27.83
C SER A 145 33.55 80.52 26.47
N LYS A 146 34.81 80.11 26.35
CA LYS A 146 35.65 80.30 25.15
C LYS A 146 34.99 79.75 23.87
N TRP A 147 34.25 78.64 23.95
CA TRP A 147 33.45 78.12 22.83
C TRP A 147 32.32 79.07 22.39
N LYS A 148 31.67 79.76 23.34
CA LYS A 148 30.59 80.71 23.02
C LYS A 148 31.13 81.97 22.34
N VAL A 149 32.28 82.46 22.79
CA VAL A 149 32.97 83.61 22.18
C VAL A 149 33.47 83.25 20.78
N LEU A 150 34.08 82.07 20.62
CA LEU A 150 34.52 81.56 19.32
C LEU A 150 33.34 81.32 18.37
N ASN A 151 32.22 80.75 18.86
CA ASN A 151 31.01 80.52 18.06
C ASN A 151 30.39 81.83 17.61
N ALA A 152 30.29 82.84 18.48
CA ALA A 152 29.76 84.16 18.13
C ALA A 152 30.67 84.90 17.12
N TYR A 153 32.00 84.75 17.24
CA TYR A 153 32.95 85.29 16.28
C TYR A 153 32.89 84.56 14.93
N SER A 154 32.81 83.23 14.96
CA SER A 154 32.61 82.42 13.76
C SER A 154 31.27 82.76 13.10
N ALA A 155 30.21 83.05 13.86
CA ALA A 155 28.91 83.43 13.32
C ALA A 155 28.96 84.75 12.55
N LEU A 156 29.69 85.74 13.07
CA LEU A 156 29.87 87.03 12.38
C LEU A 156 30.72 86.88 11.11
N LYS A 157 31.83 86.15 11.18
CA LYS A 157 32.60 85.80 9.96
C LYS A 157 31.79 84.93 9.01
N ASN A 158 30.93 84.06 9.53
CA ASN A 158 30.06 83.19 8.76
C ASN A 158 28.92 83.97 8.11
N GLU A 159 28.45 85.11 8.62
CA GLU A 159 27.45 85.92 7.91
C GLU A 159 28.06 86.61 6.67
N ASP A 160 29.24 87.19 6.82
CA ASP A 160 30.00 87.78 5.71
C ASP A 160 30.45 86.69 4.72
N PHE A 161 30.85 85.52 5.22
CA PHE A 161 31.15 84.35 4.41
C PHE A 161 29.88 83.76 3.78
N GLU A 162 28.75 83.66 4.48
CA GLU A 162 27.46 83.10 4.02
C GLU A 162 26.96 83.88 2.82
N ALA A 163 27.07 85.21 2.82
CA ALA A 163 26.71 86.02 1.66
C ALA A 163 27.56 85.65 0.42
N SER A 164 28.88 85.51 0.59
CA SER A 164 29.79 85.07 -0.49
C SER A 164 29.66 83.58 -0.83
N PHE A 165 29.29 82.76 0.14
CA PHE A 165 29.17 81.31 0.08
C PHE A 165 27.85 80.91 -0.56
N VAL A 166 26.75 81.63 -0.33
CA VAL A 166 25.47 81.42 -1.03
C VAL A 166 25.65 81.66 -2.52
N GLN A 167 26.44 82.66 -2.90
CA GLN A 167 26.77 82.92 -4.31
C GLN A 167 27.61 81.77 -4.89
N LYS A 168 28.70 81.38 -4.21
CA LYS A 168 29.51 80.21 -4.60
C LYS A 168 28.73 78.90 -4.58
N GLU A 169 27.77 78.72 -3.68
CA GLU A 169 26.89 77.55 -3.63
C GLU A 169 25.88 77.54 -4.76
N ARG A 170 25.39 78.70 -5.20
CA ARG A 170 24.52 78.78 -6.38
C ARG A 170 25.28 78.36 -7.62
N ASP A 171 26.52 78.79 -7.76
CA ASP A 171 27.38 78.41 -8.89
C ASP A 171 27.77 76.93 -8.81
N LYS A 172 28.18 76.43 -7.63
CA LYS A 172 28.39 74.99 -7.40
C LYS A 172 27.13 74.17 -7.62
N LYS A 173 25.93 74.66 -7.26
CA LYS A 173 24.65 73.97 -7.53
C LYS A 173 24.32 73.91 -9.01
N LYS A 174 24.74 74.90 -9.81
CA LYS A 174 24.62 74.84 -11.28
C LYS A 174 25.61 73.82 -11.85
N GLU A 175 26.84 73.82 -11.35
CA GLU A 175 27.87 72.85 -11.76
C GLU A 175 27.52 71.42 -11.35
N TYR A 176 27.04 71.21 -10.12
CA TYR A 176 26.54 69.91 -9.66
C TYR A 176 25.30 69.46 -10.41
N ARG A 177 24.39 70.37 -10.80
CA ARG A 177 23.28 70.01 -11.69
C ARG A 177 23.80 69.52 -13.02
N LYS A 178 24.77 70.22 -13.61
CA LYS A 178 25.41 69.80 -14.86
C LYS A 178 26.09 68.43 -14.71
N ILE A 179 26.84 68.20 -13.63
CA ILE A 179 27.48 66.91 -13.34
C ILE A 179 26.44 65.82 -13.05
N LEU A 180 25.35 66.11 -12.34
CA LEU A 180 24.25 65.17 -12.08
C LEU A 180 23.51 64.82 -13.37
N ASP A 181 23.29 65.78 -14.25
CA ASP A 181 22.68 65.55 -15.56
C ASP A 181 23.62 64.72 -16.44
N GLU A 182 24.92 65.00 -16.44
CA GLU A 182 25.94 64.17 -17.09
C GLU A 182 26.00 62.75 -16.51
N GLN A 183 25.95 62.59 -15.17
CA GLN A 183 25.90 61.30 -14.50
C GLN A 183 24.58 60.56 -14.73
N MET A 184 23.46 61.26 -14.80
CA MET A 184 22.14 60.72 -15.14
C MET A 184 22.17 60.18 -16.57
N VAL A 185 22.73 60.94 -17.51
CA VAL A 185 22.91 60.50 -18.90
C VAL A 185 23.87 59.31 -18.97
N ILE A 186 24.96 59.28 -18.21
CA ILE A 186 25.88 58.13 -18.15
C ILE A 186 25.21 56.90 -17.51
N LYS A 187 24.44 57.07 -16.42
CA LYS A 187 23.67 56.00 -15.77
C LYS A 187 22.56 55.45 -16.67
N GLN A 188 21.86 56.31 -17.38
CA GLN A 188 20.81 55.94 -18.34
C GLN A 188 21.41 55.30 -19.60
N SER A 189 22.59 55.72 -20.04
CA SER A 189 23.09 55.29 -21.36
C SER A 189 23.89 53.99 -21.38
N LYS A 190 24.55 53.54 -20.30
CA LYS A 190 25.53 52.44 -20.47
C LYS A 190 25.70 51.37 -19.39
N SER A 191 25.35 51.57 -18.11
CA SER A 191 25.71 50.59 -17.07
C SER A 191 24.51 49.75 -16.59
N GLN A 192 23.44 50.36 -16.11
CA GLN A 192 22.40 49.58 -15.41
C GLN A 192 21.50 48.80 -16.37
N GLU A 193 21.08 49.39 -17.48
CA GLU A 193 20.18 48.70 -18.42
C GLU A 193 20.89 47.59 -19.19
N ALA A 194 22.17 47.78 -19.52
CA ALA A 194 22.98 46.75 -20.18
C ALA A 194 23.34 45.60 -19.23
N GLU A 195 23.66 45.88 -17.96
CA GLU A 195 23.89 44.86 -16.94
C GLU A 195 22.60 44.10 -16.58
N LEU A 196 21.48 44.80 -16.42
CA LEU A 196 20.17 44.17 -16.19
C LEU A 196 19.77 43.26 -17.35
N ARG A 197 19.95 43.70 -18.60
CA ARG A 197 19.70 42.84 -19.77
C ARG A 197 20.61 41.62 -19.80
N ARG A 198 21.89 41.75 -19.44
CA ARG A 198 22.79 40.59 -19.35
C ARG A 198 22.39 39.62 -18.24
N GLN A 199 22.01 40.13 -17.08
CA GLN A 199 21.50 39.30 -15.97
C GLN A 199 20.20 38.58 -16.35
N ASP A 200 19.29 39.26 -17.05
CA ASP A 200 18.06 38.65 -17.57
C ASP A 200 18.36 37.59 -18.63
N GLU A 201 19.31 37.84 -19.54
CA GLU A 201 19.75 36.85 -20.53
C GLU A 201 20.40 35.63 -19.88
N ASP A 202 21.26 35.81 -18.89
CA ASP A 202 21.90 34.72 -18.14
C ASP A 202 20.87 33.96 -17.30
N PHE A 203 19.90 34.65 -16.71
CA PHE A 203 18.77 34.03 -16.03
C PHE A 203 17.95 33.18 -17.00
N VAL A 204 17.61 33.70 -18.19
CA VAL A 204 16.87 32.95 -19.21
C VAL A 204 17.68 31.75 -19.72
N ARG A 205 19.00 31.88 -19.89
CA ARG A 205 19.90 30.77 -20.25
C ARG A 205 19.91 29.70 -19.17
N SER A 206 20.03 30.07 -17.89
CA SER A 206 19.99 29.12 -16.78
C SER A 206 18.64 28.39 -16.69
N GLN A 207 17.52 29.09 -16.91
CA GLN A 207 16.18 28.48 -16.97
C GLN A 207 16.05 27.50 -18.14
N LYS A 208 16.59 27.84 -19.32
CA LYS A 208 16.62 26.93 -20.48
C LYS A 208 17.46 25.68 -20.19
N GLN A 209 18.61 25.85 -19.54
CA GLN A 209 19.48 24.74 -19.16
C GLN A 209 18.78 23.83 -18.14
N LEU A 210 18.20 24.39 -17.07
CA LEU A 210 17.45 23.64 -16.07
C LEU A 210 16.26 22.87 -16.68
N LEU A 211 15.54 23.49 -17.63
CA LEU A 211 14.47 22.82 -18.38
C LEU A 211 15.01 21.69 -19.26
N SER A 212 16.19 21.85 -19.86
CA SER A 212 16.82 20.79 -20.66
C SER A 212 17.26 19.61 -19.80
N GLU A 213 17.90 19.87 -18.67
CA GLU A 213 18.32 18.86 -17.68
C GLU A 213 17.10 18.13 -17.12
N TRP A 214 16.04 18.86 -16.79
CA TRP A 214 14.78 18.26 -16.34
C TRP A 214 14.16 17.36 -17.42
N ARG A 215 14.15 17.79 -18.70
CA ARG A 215 13.66 16.95 -19.81
C ARG A 215 14.50 15.70 -20.01
N GLU A 216 15.82 15.79 -19.87
CA GLU A 216 16.71 14.63 -19.93
C GLU A 216 16.47 13.67 -18.76
N GLN A 217 16.35 14.18 -17.54
CA GLN A 217 15.99 13.37 -16.37
C GLN A 217 14.65 12.67 -16.56
N MET A 218 13.63 13.36 -17.09
CA MET A 218 12.33 12.75 -17.41
C MET A 218 12.46 11.65 -18.46
N LYS A 219 13.28 11.83 -19.50
CA LYS A 219 13.56 10.77 -20.49
C LYS A 219 14.27 9.58 -19.88
N VAL A 220 15.21 9.79 -18.96
CA VAL A 220 15.91 8.70 -18.24
C VAL A 220 14.93 7.94 -17.36
N GLN A 221 14.10 8.63 -16.57
CA GLN A 221 13.06 8.00 -15.76
C GLN A 221 12.04 7.24 -16.60
N GLU A 222 11.63 7.79 -17.75
CA GLU A 222 10.73 7.11 -18.68
C GLU A 222 11.37 5.84 -19.27
N LYS A 223 12.66 5.89 -19.63
CA LYS A 223 13.41 4.70 -20.08
C LYS A 223 13.52 3.65 -18.98
N GLU A 224 13.82 4.05 -17.74
CA GLU A 224 13.90 3.13 -16.60
C GLU A 224 12.55 2.48 -16.29
N THR A 225 11.47 3.27 -16.27
CA THR A 225 10.12 2.74 -16.03
C THR A 225 9.67 1.80 -17.15
N LYS A 226 9.91 2.15 -18.42
CA LYS A 226 9.69 1.25 -19.56
C LYS A 226 10.54 -0.03 -19.48
N GLY A 227 11.81 0.09 -19.10
CA GLY A 227 12.70 -1.05 -18.89
C GLY A 227 12.17 -2.01 -17.82
N ARG A 228 11.78 -1.47 -16.65
CA ARG A 228 11.16 -2.26 -15.57
C ARG A 228 9.86 -2.94 -16.03
N TYR A 229 9.02 -2.25 -16.81
CA TYR A 229 7.80 -2.83 -17.35
C TYR A 229 8.07 -3.97 -18.34
N LEU A 230 9.06 -3.81 -19.23
CA LEU A 230 9.49 -4.85 -20.16
C LEU A 230 10.03 -6.08 -19.43
N ASP A 231 10.81 -5.90 -18.37
CA ASP A 231 11.32 -7.02 -17.56
C ASP A 231 10.20 -7.72 -16.79
N GLN A 232 9.24 -6.97 -16.24
CA GLN A 232 8.02 -7.54 -15.65
C GLN A 232 7.19 -8.31 -16.69
N HIS A 233 7.11 -7.81 -17.93
CA HIS A 233 6.41 -8.50 -19.00
C HIS A 233 7.12 -9.81 -19.39
N LYS A 234 8.44 -9.78 -19.57
CA LYS A 234 9.27 -10.97 -19.85
C LYS A 234 9.14 -12.03 -18.76
N THR A 235 9.20 -11.62 -17.49
CA THR A 235 9.05 -12.55 -16.35
C THR A 235 7.65 -13.18 -16.31
N ARG A 236 6.58 -12.41 -16.58
CA ARG A 236 5.22 -12.96 -16.71
C ARG A 236 5.08 -13.94 -17.88
N GLN A 237 5.70 -13.62 -19.02
CA GLN A 237 5.72 -14.51 -20.19
C GLN A 237 6.44 -15.82 -19.89
N LEU A 238 7.58 -15.75 -19.20
CA LEU A 238 8.34 -16.93 -18.77
C LEU A 238 7.57 -17.76 -17.74
N GLN A 239 6.90 -17.12 -16.78
CA GLN A 239 6.01 -17.82 -15.85
C GLN A 239 4.83 -18.52 -16.56
N ALA A 240 4.26 -17.87 -17.58
CA ALA A 240 3.19 -18.47 -18.38
C ALA A 240 3.69 -19.66 -19.21
N GLN A 241 4.88 -19.56 -19.80
CA GLN A 241 5.55 -20.67 -20.48
C GLN A 241 5.82 -21.83 -19.52
N LEU A 242 6.48 -21.59 -18.38
CA LEU A 242 6.73 -22.61 -17.37
C LEU A 242 5.45 -23.30 -16.88
N LYS A 243 4.35 -22.55 -16.73
CA LYS A 243 3.06 -23.12 -16.35
C LYS A 243 2.49 -24.01 -17.46
N LYS A 244 2.59 -23.59 -18.73
CA LYS A 244 2.19 -24.41 -19.89
C LYS A 244 3.03 -25.67 -19.99
N ASP A 245 4.35 -25.56 -19.84
CA ASP A 245 5.27 -26.70 -19.91
C ASP A 245 5.03 -27.68 -18.77
N ARG A 246 4.75 -27.19 -17.55
CA ARG A 246 4.34 -28.05 -16.43
C ARG A 246 3.03 -28.78 -16.73
N ALA A 247 2.02 -28.07 -17.23
CA ALA A 247 0.74 -28.67 -17.58
C ALA A 247 0.88 -29.72 -18.69
N ALA A 248 1.72 -29.46 -19.70
CA ALA A 248 2.03 -30.42 -20.76
C ALA A 248 2.73 -31.67 -20.20
N LYS A 249 3.74 -31.50 -19.34
CA LYS A 249 4.43 -32.63 -18.67
C LYS A 249 3.50 -33.45 -17.78
N GLU A 250 2.63 -32.79 -17.02
CA GLU A 250 1.62 -33.47 -16.18
C GLU A 250 0.63 -34.25 -17.04
N PHE A 251 0.18 -33.67 -18.16
CA PHE A 251 -0.71 -34.33 -19.12
C PHE A 251 -0.04 -35.54 -19.79
N ASP A 252 1.21 -35.40 -20.24
CA ASP A 252 1.97 -36.51 -20.84
C ASP A 252 2.24 -37.62 -19.82
N ALA A 253 2.53 -37.28 -18.57
CA ALA A 253 2.70 -38.25 -17.49
C ALA A 253 1.39 -39.00 -17.17
N GLN A 254 0.26 -38.29 -17.09
CA GLN A 254 -1.06 -38.90 -16.92
C GLN A 254 -1.39 -39.84 -18.07
N ARG A 255 -1.21 -39.37 -19.31
CA ARG A 255 -1.40 -40.18 -20.51
C ARG A 255 -0.51 -41.42 -20.48
N ALA A 256 0.77 -41.31 -20.11
CA ALA A 256 1.67 -42.46 -19.99
C ALA A 256 1.21 -43.47 -18.92
N MET A 257 0.72 -43.01 -17.77
CA MET A 257 0.13 -43.88 -16.75
C MET A 257 -1.14 -44.58 -17.26
N GLU A 258 -2.03 -43.86 -17.94
CA GLU A 258 -3.24 -44.42 -18.54
C GLU A 258 -2.89 -45.49 -19.59
N TRP A 259 -1.92 -45.23 -20.47
CA TRP A 259 -1.44 -46.22 -21.44
C TRP A 259 -0.82 -47.45 -20.77
N ALA A 260 -0.03 -47.28 -19.71
CA ALA A 260 0.52 -48.39 -18.95
C ALA A 260 -0.59 -49.22 -18.28
N GLN A 261 -1.64 -48.57 -17.78
CA GLN A 261 -2.81 -49.26 -17.20
C GLN A 261 -3.61 -50.01 -18.27
N VAL A 262 -3.82 -49.42 -19.45
CA VAL A 262 -4.47 -50.08 -20.59
C VAL A 262 -3.67 -51.32 -21.02
N ALA A 263 -2.34 -51.20 -21.13
CA ALA A 263 -1.47 -52.34 -21.48
C ALA A 263 -1.54 -53.46 -20.43
N SER A 264 -1.51 -53.12 -19.14
CA SER A 264 -1.69 -54.08 -18.05
C SER A 264 -3.06 -54.78 -18.11
N ASN A 265 -4.14 -54.03 -18.38
CA ASN A 265 -5.48 -54.58 -18.55
C ASN A 265 -5.57 -55.49 -19.79
N GLN A 266 -4.87 -55.18 -20.88
CA GLN A 266 -4.81 -56.05 -22.05
C GLN A 266 -4.11 -57.37 -21.73
N LEU A 267 -3.00 -57.34 -21.00
CA LEU A 267 -2.29 -58.54 -20.54
C LEU A 267 -3.18 -59.41 -19.63
N THR A 268 -3.95 -58.82 -18.71
CA THR A 268 -4.87 -59.58 -17.86
C THR A 268 -6.03 -60.17 -18.64
N ILE A 269 -6.58 -59.45 -19.63
CA ILE A 269 -7.61 -59.97 -20.54
C ILE A 269 -7.06 -61.15 -21.35
N GLU A 270 -5.84 -61.04 -21.87
CA GLU A 270 -5.20 -62.14 -22.60
C GLU A 270 -4.93 -63.36 -21.71
N ALA A 271 -4.44 -63.15 -20.49
CA ALA A 271 -4.25 -64.22 -19.51
C ALA A 271 -5.59 -64.90 -19.18
N ASN A 272 -6.66 -64.14 -18.95
CA ASN A 272 -8.00 -64.68 -18.72
C ASN A 272 -8.53 -65.45 -19.93
N LYS A 273 -8.29 -64.97 -21.16
CA LYS A 273 -8.65 -65.70 -22.39
C LYS A 273 -7.88 -67.02 -22.51
N ARG A 274 -6.60 -67.06 -22.16
CA ARG A 274 -5.79 -68.29 -22.15
C ARG A 274 -6.30 -69.27 -21.10
N ALA A 275 -6.51 -68.81 -19.86
CA ALA A 275 -7.08 -69.63 -18.79
C ALA A 275 -8.47 -70.17 -19.13
N ALA A 276 -9.33 -69.37 -19.78
CA ALA A 276 -10.63 -69.82 -20.24
C ALA A 276 -10.53 -70.90 -21.32
N LYS A 277 -9.60 -70.77 -22.28
CA LYS A 277 -9.33 -71.81 -23.29
C LYS A 277 -8.80 -73.10 -22.64
N GLU A 278 -7.84 -72.99 -21.73
CA GLU A 278 -7.31 -74.14 -20.99
C GLU A 278 -8.39 -74.86 -20.18
N ALA A 279 -9.28 -74.10 -19.50
CA ALA A 279 -10.42 -74.66 -18.79
C ALA A 279 -11.40 -75.37 -19.74
N GLN A 280 -11.66 -74.81 -20.91
CA GLN A 280 -12.51 -75.42 -21.93
C GLN A 280 -11.90 -76.72 -22.48
N GLU A 281 -10.59 -76.74 -22.76
CA GLU A 281 -9.87 -77.93 -23.20
C GLU A 281 -9.84 -79.00 -22.10
N ALA A 282 -9.61 -78.63 -20.84
CA ALA A 282 -9.67 -79.53 -19.71
C ALA A 282 -11.06 -80.14 -19.53
N ALA A 283 -12.13 -79.33 -19.68
CA ALA A 283 -13.50 -79.82 -19.65
C ALA A 283 -13.79 -80.79 -20.81
N ARG A 284 -13.29 -80.49 -22.02
CA ARG A 284 -13.41 -81.39 -23.17
C ARG A 284 -12.70 -82.73 -22.93
N ARG A 285 -11.47 -82.72 -22.42
CA ARG A 285 -10.73 -83.95 -22.06
C ARG A 285 -11.48 -84.77 -21.01
N LYS A 286 -12.03 -84.13 -19.97
CA LYS A 286 -12.86 -84.81 -18.96
C LYS A 286 -14.10 -85.44 -19.59
N ASN A 287 -14.78 -84.75 -20.50
CA ASN A 287 -15.94 -85.32 -21.20
C ASN A 287 -15.54 -86.50 -22.09
N GLU A 288 -14.42 -86.42 -22.82
CA GLU A 288 -13.92 -87.53 -23.63
C GLU A 288 -13.57 -88.75 -22.76
N GLU A 289 -12.99 -88.54 -21.57
CA GLU A 289 -12.72 -89.59 -20.57
C GLU A 289 -14.02 -90.24 -20.08
N ILE A 290 -15.03 -89.44 -19.72
CA ILE A 290 -16.34 -89.92 -19.28
C ILE A 290 -17.03 -90.72 -20.40
N VAL A 291 -16.92 -90.30 -21.66
CA VAL A 291 -17.48 -91.03 -22.80
C VAL A 291 -16.76 -92.37 -22.97
N ARG A 292 -15.43 -92.42 -22.87
CA ARG A 292 -14.67 -93.68 -22.91
C ARG A 292 -15.06 -94.62 -21.78
N GLN A 293 -15.18 -94.11 -20.55
CA GLN A 293 -15.63 -94.90 -19.40
C GLN A 293 -17.05 -95.43 -19.60
N ASN A 294 -17.98 -94.61 -20.09
CA ASN A 294 -19.34 -95.05 -20.43
C ASN A 294 -19.36 -96.15 -21.50
N ILE A 295 -18.49 -96.09 -22.51
CA ILE A 295 -18.37 -97.15 -23.53
C ILE A 295 -17.88 -98.45 -22.89
N LEU A 296 -16.84 -98.38 -22.03
CA LEU A 296 -16.33 -99.54 -21.31
C LEU A 296 -17.38 -100.14 -20.37
N ASP A 297 -18.14 -99.31 -19.66
CA ASP A 297 -19.20 -99.78 -18.77
C ASP A 297 -20.38 -100.38 -19.53
N ARG A 298 -20.73 -99.83 -20.70
CA ARG A 298 -21.70 -100.46 -21.61
C ARG A 298 -21.20 -101.82 -22.11
N ALA A 299 -19.92 -101.94 -22.46
CA ALA A 299 -19.33 -103.21 -22.87
C ALA A 299 -19.35 -104.24 -21.72
N LYS A 300 -18.95 -103.84 -20.50
CA LYS A 300 -19.04 -104.70 -19.30
C LYS A 300 -20.47 -105.10 -19.00
N LYS A 301 -21.45 -104.19 -19.14
CA LYS A 301 -22.87 -104.50 -18.93
C LYS A 301 -23.40 -105.47 -19.99
N ALA A 302 -23.00 -105.31 -21.25
CA ALA A 302 -23.33 -106.25 -22.32
C ALA A 302 -22.71 -107.64 -22.08
N GLU A 303 -21.45 -107.68 -21.62
CA GLU A 303 -20.78 -108.93 -21.26
C GLU A 303 -21.44 -109.62 -20.06
N ARG A 304 -21.80 -108.86 -19.01
CA ARG A 304 -22.58 -109.38 -17.87
C ARG A 304 -23.93 -109.92 -18.32
N LYS A 305 -24.68 -109.18 -19.13
CA LYS A 305 -25.96 -109.65 -19.68
C LYS A 305 -25.79 -110.92 -20.53
N LYS A 306 -24.68 -111.04 -21.27
CA LYS A 306 -24.35 -112.25 -22.04
C LYS A 306 -24.05 -113.43 -21.11
N ARG A 307 -23.24 -113.23 -20.05
CA ARG A 307 -22.95 -114.26 -19.04
C ARG A 307 -24.20 -114.67 -18.27
N GLU A 308 -25.01 -113.72 -17.81
CA GLU A 308 -26.31 -113.97 -17.19
C GLU A 308 -27.23 -114.75 -18.14
N GLY A 309 -27.29 -114.39 -19.43
CA GLY A 309 -28.04 -115.15 -20.43
C GLY A 309 -27.50 -116.56 -20.67
N GLU A 310 -26.18 -116.77 -20.66
CA GLU A 310 -25.54 -118.08 -20.76
C GLU A 310 -25.80 -118.93 -19.50
N GLU A 311 -25.77 -118.31 -18.33
CA GLU A 311 -26.12 -118.91 -17.04
C GLU A 311 -27.60 -119.26 -16.98
N ASP A 312 -28.50 -118.40 -17.47
CA ASP A 312 -29.94 -118.66 -17.58
C ASP A 312 -30.22 -119.79 -18.57
N VAL A 313 -29.53 -119.86 -19.70
CA VAL A 313 -29.65 -120.99 -20.64
C VAL A 313 -29.11 -122.27 -20.01
N LYS A 314 -28.01 -122.20 -19.26
CA LYS A 314 -27.47 -123.34 -18.51
C LYS A 314 -28.44 -123.78 -17.41
N LEU A 315 -29.05 -122.83 -16.70
CA LEU A 315 -30.06 -123.07 -15.68
C LEU A 315 -31.34 -123.64 -16.29
N MET A 316 -31.77 -123.18 -17.47
CA MET A 316 -32.89 -123.73 -18.25
C MET A 316 -32.60 -125.15 -18.73
N LYS A 317 -31.38 -125.46 -19.17
CA LYS A 317 -30.97 -126.83 -19.51
C LYS A 317 -30.96 -127.73 -18.29
N LEU A 318 -30.36 -127.28 -17.19
CA LEU A 318 -30.37 -127.98 -15.91
C LEU A 318 -31.80 -128.12 -15.37
N TYR A 319 -32.67 -127.14 -15.59
CA TYR A 319 -34.07 -127.17 -15.20
C TYR A 319 -34.89 -128.07 -16.11
N LYS A 320 -34.58 -128.17 -17.41
CA LYS A 320 -35.19 -129.11 -18.35
C LYS A 320 -34.76 -130.55 -18.07
N GLU A 321 -33.49 -130.75 -17.72
CA GLU A 321 -32.98 -132.03 -17.23
C GLU A 321 -33.57 -132.38 -15.87
N LYS A 322 -33.71 -131.39 -14.98
CA LYS A 322 -34.42 -131.53 -13.72
C LYS A 322 -35.89 -131.81 -13.94
N LEU A 323 -36.56 -131.21 -14.92
CA LEU A 323 -37.94 -131.47 -15.32
C LEU A 323 -38.08 -132.86 -15.92
N ARG A 324 -37.14 -133.33 -16.74
CA ARG A 324 -37.12 -134.73 -17.21
C ARG A 324 -36.91 -135.70 -16.06
N LYS A 325 -35.97 -135.42 -15.16
CA LYS A 325 -35.78 -136.18 -13.92
C LYS A 325 -36.99 -136.08 -13.01
N GLN A 326 -37.68 -134.94 -12.98
CA GLN A 326 -38.89 -134.67 -12.22
C GLN A 326 -40.15 -135.17 -12.91
N GLU A 327 -40.16 -135.48 -14.20
CA GLU A 327 -41.23 -136.18 -14.91
C GLU A 327 -41.08 -137.68 -14.68
N LEU A 328 -39.83 -138.17 -14.69
CA LEU A 328 -39.50 -139.51 -14.22
C LEU A 328 -39.90 -139.66 -12.74
N GLN A 329 -39.45 -138.71 -11.91
CA GLN A 329 -39.82 -138.65 -10.51
C GLN A 329 -41.26 -138.20 -10.30
N ARG A 330 -41.98 -137.53 -11.21
CA ARG A 330 -43.43 -137.26 -11.11
C ARG A 330 -44.23 -138.47 -11.53
N LYS A 331 -43.73 -139.35 -12.40
CA LYS A 331 -44.35 -140.66 -12.59
C LYS A 331 -44.16 -141.51 -11.32
N GLU A 332 -42.99 -141.46 -10.71
CA GLU A 332 -42.72 -142.12 -9.42
C GLU A 332 -43.35 -141.42 -8.22
N ALA A 333 -43.55 -140.11 -8.28
CA ALA A 333 -44.08 -139.28 -7.22
C ALA A 333 -45.55 -138.96 -7.41
N PHE A 334 -46.19 -139.05 -8.57
CA PHE A 334 -47.66 -139.08 -8.69
C PHE A 334 -48.19 -140.31 -7.95
N LYS A 335 -47.41 -141.40 -7.99
CA LYS A 335 -47.57 -142.57 -7.11
C LYS A 335 -47.37 -142.21 -5.62
N LYS A 336 -46.33 -141.44 -5.27
CA LYS A 336 -46.06 -140.98 -3.88
C LYS A 336 -46.82 -139.71 -3.43
N VAL A 337 -47.56 -139.04 -4.31
CA VAL A 337 -48.31 -137.77 -4.13
C VAL A 337 -49.78 -138.08 -3.98
N GLN A 338 -50.28 -139.20 -4.52
CA GLN A 338 -51.48 -139.82 -3.93
C GLN A 338 -51.23 -140.16 -2.44
N ASP A 339 -50.02 -140.63 -2.10
CA ASP A 339 -49.60 -140.94 -0.72
C ASP A 339 -49.08 -139.73 0.10
N ARG A 340 -48.92 -138.54 -0.49
CA ARG A 340 -48.45 -137.31 0.21
C ARG A 340 -49.39 -136.11 0.09
N LEU A 341 -50.43 -136.17 -0.73
CA LEU A 341 -51.56 -135.21 -0.68
C LEU A 341 -52.37 -135.35 0.62
N ASP A 342 -52.22 -136.46 1.34
CA ASP A 342 -52.66 -136.60 2.74
C ASP A 342 -51.76 -135.87 3.75
N ALA A 343 -50.57 -135.39 3.38
CA ALA A 343 -49.54 -134.97 4.34
C ALA A 343 -48.91 -133.58 4.13
N PHE A 344 -49.27 -132.80 3.10
CA PHE A 344 -48.60 -131.52 2.81
C PHE A 344 -49.54 -130.34 2.50
N ALA A 345 -50.67 -130.25 3.22
CA ALA A 345 -51.47 -129.03 3.36
C ALA A 345 -50.94 -128.09 4.46
N ALA A 346 -49.65 -128.15 4.82
CA ALA A 346 -49.08 -127.39 5.93
C ALA A 346 -47.82 -126.58 5.53
N LYS A 347 -48.07 -125.33 5.10
CA LYS A 347 -47.22 -124.11 5.20
C LYS A 347 -45.84 -124.11 4.49
N SER A 348 -45.57 -123.07 3.69
CA SER A 348 -45.06 -121.77 4.17
C SER A 348 -44.53 -120.87 3.04
N ALA A 349 -44.70 -119.57 3.20
CA ALA A 349 -44.05 -118.50 2.45
C ALA A 349 -43.12 -117.69 3.38
N GLY A 350 -42.04 -117.16 2.80
CA GLY A 350 -41.45 -115.87 3.16
C GLY A 350 -40.13 -115.87 3.97
N GLN A 351 -39.12 -115.11 3.49
CA GLN A 351 -38.52 -114.00 4.25
C GLN A 351 -37.50 -113.11 3.49
N LYS A 352 -37.63 -111.80 3.78
CA LYS A 352 -36.67 -110.70 4.02
C LYS A 352 -35.45 -110.47 3.10
N GLY A 353 -35.55 -109.41 2.29
CA GLY A 353 -34.46 -108.75 1.55
C GLY A 353 -34.94 -107.53 0.74
N GLY A 354 -35.88 -106.74 1.28
CA GLY A 354 -36.66 -105.77 0.51
C GLY A 354 -35.98 -104.41 0.28
N ALA A 355 -36.17 -103.87 -0.92
CA ALA A 355 -35.64 -102.63 -1.49
C ALA A 355 -35.82 -101.32 -0.68
N LEU A 356 -36.54 -101.35 0.44
CA LEU A 356 -36.77 -100.17 1.27
C LEU A 356 -35.53 -99.75 2.09
N TYR A 357 -34.65 -100.69 2.39
CA TYR A 357 -33.49 -100.48 3.26
C TYR A 357 -32.34 -99.72 2.57
N GLU A 358 -32.12 -99.95 1.27
CA GLU A 358 -31.01 -99.34 0.52
C GLU A 358 -31.25 -97.86 0.19
N LYS A 359 -32.52 -97.42 0.11
CA LYS A 359 -32.85 -96.00 -0.12
C LYS A 359 -32.44 -95.10 1.04
N GLN A 360 -32.63 -95.57 2.28
CA GLN A 360 -32.36 -94.76 3.47
C GLN A 360 -30.88 -94.48 3.71
N GLN A 361 -29.97 -95.32 3.22
CA GLN A 361 -28.52 -95.08 3.36
C GLN A 361 -27.97 -94.03 2.39
N ASN A 362 -28.55 -93.92 1.18
CA ASN A 362 -28.07 -92.96 0.19
C ASN A 362 -28.47 -91.52 0.53
N ASP A 363 -29.65 -91.33 1.13
CA ASP A 363 -30.14 -90.01 1.54
C ASP A 363 -29.27 -89.42 2.67
N LEU A 364 -28.81 -90.27 3.61
CA LEU A 364 -27.94 -89.85 4.72
C LEU A 364 -26.54 -89.38 4.25
N ALA A 365 -26.01 -89.99 3.19
CA ALA A 365 -24.69 -89.64 2.64
C ALA A 365 -24.68 -88.30 1.89
N LEU A 366 -25.82 -87.92 1.30
CA LEU A 366 -25.98 -86.65 0.59
C LEU A 366 -26.06 -85.47 1.56
N GLU A 367 -26.81 -85.61 2.66
CA GLU A 367 -26.95 -84.58 3.70
C GLU A 367 -25.60 -84.21 4.34
N LEU A 368 -24.75 -85.21 4.61
CA LEU A 368 -23.41 -84.98 5.18
C LEU A 368 -22.47 -84.19 4.26
N LYS A 369 -22.68 -84.24 2.94
CA LYS A 369 -21.86 -83.52 1.98
C LYS A 369 -22.24 -82.04 1.89
N ILE A 370 -23.54 -81.75 1.95
CA ILE A 370 -24.10 -80.39 1.93
C ILE A 370 -23.64 -79.60 3.17
N LEU A 371 -23.64 -80.24 4.34
CA LEU A 371 -23.19 -79.60 5.59
C LEU A 371 -21.71 -79.19 5.56
N ARG A 372 -20.84 -79.95 4.88
CA ARG A 372 -19.41 -79.61 4.76
C ARG A 372 -19.15 -78.43 3.81
N GLU A 373 -19.91 -78.28 2.74
CA GLU A 373 -19.79 -77.14 1.81
C GLU A 373 -20.28 -75.83 2.45
N ALA A 374 -21.32 -75.89 3.29
CA ALA A 374 -21.81 -74.73 4.03
C ALA A 374 -20.74 -74.19 5.00
N ASP A 375 -20.09 -75.07 5.78
CA ASP A 375 -19.02 -74.69 6.73
C ASP A 375 -17.81 -74.02 6.06
N ILE A 376 -17.47 -74.44 4.83
CA ILE A 376 -16.35 -73.85 4.07
C ILE A 376 -16.70 -72.43 3.60
N LYS A 377 -17.94 -72.23 3.17
CA LYS A 377 -18.42 -70.93 2.71
C LYS A 377 -18.48 -69.92 3.86
N ASP A 378 -19.01 -70.32 5.01
CA ASP A 378 -19.11 -69.45 6.19
C ASP A 378 -17.72 -69.02 6.69
N LYS A 379 -16.72 -69.90 6.63
CA LYS A 379 -15.32 -69.55 6.96
C LYS A 379 -14.72 -68.56 5.96
N ALA A 380 -14.99 -68.72 4.66
CA ALA A 380 -14.49 -67.81 3.62
C ALA A 380 -15.13 -66.41 3.75
N ASP A 381 -16.43 -66.33 4.02
CA ASP A 381 -17.14 -65.07 4.23
C ASP A 381 -16.65 -64.36 5.52
N ALA A 382 -16.45 -65.10 6.61
CA ALA A 382 -15.88 -64.55 7.85
C ALA A 382 -14.45 -63.99 7.68
N GLU A 383 -13.62 -64.60 6.84
CA GLU A 383 -12.26 -64.14 6.58
C GLU A 383 -12.21 -62.91 5.65
N ARG A 384 -13.16 -62.81 4.72
CA ARG A 384 -13.35 -61.61 3.89
C ARG A 384 -13.79 -60.42 4.73
N ASP A 385 -14.78 -60.60 5.59
CA ASP A 385 -15.26 -59.56 6.51
C ASP A 385 -14.15 -59.04 7.43
N ARG A 386 -13.23 -59.93 7.84
CA ARG A 386 -12.08 -59.56 8.67
C ARG A 386 -11.09 -58.68 7.90
N ARG A 387 -10.76 -59.05 6.65
CA ARG A 387 -9.90 -58.27 5.76
C ARG A 387 -10.50 -56.91 5.42
N ASP A 388 -11.78 -56.86 5.05
CA ASP A 388 -12.45 -55.61 4.70
C ASP A 388 -12.51 -54.65 5.90
N LYS A 389 -12.71 -55.15 7.12
CA LYS A 389 -12.64 -54.34 8.35
C LYS A 389 -11.24 -53.80 8.63
N GLU A 390 -10.19 -54.59 8.41
CA GLU A 390 -8.80 -54.15 8.58
C GLU A 390 -8.41 -53.09 7.53
N ASP A 391 -8.85 -53.25 6.28
CA ASP A 391 -8.64 -52.27 5.21
C ASP A 391 -9.34 -50.94 5.48
N VAL A 392 -10.56 -50.97 5.99
CA VAL A 392 -11.27 -49.75 6.41
C VAL A 392 -10.54 -49.08 7.56
N ARG A 393 -10.04 -49.85 8.54
CA ARG A 393 -9.29 -49.32 9.69
C ARG A 393 -7.97 -48.68 9.27
N THR A 394 -7.21 -49.32 8.37
CA THR A 394 -5.93 -48.79 7.87
C THR A 394 -6.14 -47.53 7.03
N LYS A 395 -7.12 -47.50 6.12
CA LYS A 395 -7.49 -46.31 5.34
C LYS A 395 -7.95 -45.16 6.24
N ALA A 396 -8.75 -45.44 7.26
CA ALA A 396 -9.17 -44.43 8.23
C ALA A 396 -7.98 -43.83 9.00
N LYS A 397 -7.03 -44.68 9.43
CA LYS A 397 -5.81 -44.23 10.10
C LYS A 397 -4.93 -43.38 9.18
N GLN A 398 -4.74 -43.77 7.93
CA GLN A 398 -3.98 -43.00 6.93
C GLN A 398 -4.62 -41.64 6.66
N MET A 399 -5.95 -41.57 6.53
CA MET A 399 -6.65 -40.29 6.38
C MET A 399 -6.50 -39.39 7.62
N GLN A 400 -6.58 -39.95 8.83
CA GLN A 400 -6.36 -39.18 10.06
C GLN A 400 -4.93 -38.62 10.13
N GLU A 401 -3.92 -39.44 9.82
CA GLU A 401 -2.52 -39.01 9.77
C GLU A 401 -2.28 -37.93 8.70
N TRP A 402 -2.89 -38.08 7.52
CA TRP A 402 -2.82 -37.06 6.47
C TRP A 402 -3.48 -35.75 6.88
N ASN A 403 -4.66 -35.82 7.51
CA ASN A 403 -5.37 -34.64 8.01
C ASN A 403 -4.57 -33.94 9.12
N LEU A 404 -3.95 -34.68 10.03
CA LEU A 404 -3.05 -34.14 11.05
C LEU A 404 -1.82 -33.46 10.43
N LYS A 405 -1.15 -34.09 9.47
CA LYS A 405 -0.01 -33.51 8.74
C LYS A 405 -0.41 -32.23 7.99
N SER A 406 -1.55 -32.26 7.29
CA SER A 406 -2.08 -31.11 6.56
C SER A 406 -2.44 -29.96 7.49
N ALA A 407 -3.09 -30.24 8.63
CA ALA A 407 -3.40 -29.23 9.65
C ALA A 407 -2.12 -28.64 10.27
N ALA A 408 -1.11 -29.47 10.55
CA ALA A 408 0.17 -29.01 11.07
C ALA A 408 0.92 -28.12 10.07
N LEU A 409 0.97 -28.49 8.79
CA LEU A 409 1.54 -27.67 7.72
C LEU A 409 0.81 -26.35 7.56
N LYS A 410 -0.52 -26.36 7.63
CA LYS A 410 -1.32 -25.13 7.58
C LYS A 410 -1.00 -24.21 8.76
N LYS A 411 -0.96 -24.75 9.97
CA LYS A 411 -0.60 -24.00 11.18
C LYS A 411 0.83 -23.45 11.13
N ALA A 412 1.76 -24.19 10.54
CA ALA A 412 3.14 -23.72 10.33
C ALA A 412 3.20 -22.56 9.33
N ARG A 413 2.43 -22.62 8.23
CA ARG A 413 2.31 -21.50 7.28
C ARG A 413 1.68 -20.26 7.91
N GLU A 414 0.57 -20.43 8.63
CA GLU A 414 -0.09 -19.32 9.35
C GLU A 414 0.86 -18.66 10.36
N ARG A 415 1.66 -19.46 11.10
CA ARG A 415 2.68 -18.92 12.01
C ARG A 415 3.75 -18.12 11.27
N LYS A 416 4.21 -18.61 10.12
CA LYS A 416 5.22 -17.92 9.31
C LYS A 416 4.69 -16.61 8.74
N GLU A 417 3.44 -16.60 8.24
CA GLU A 417 2.78 -15.39 7.76
C GLU A 417 2.67 -14.35 8.90
N VAL A 418 2.26 -14.77 10.10
CA VAL A 418 2.19 -13.87 11.27
C VAL A 418 3.56 -13.32 11.65
N THR A 419 4.63 -14.13 11.62
CA THR A 419 5.99 -13.63 11.93
C THR A 419 6.48 -12.65 10.87
N ASP A 420 6.21 -12.91 9.60
CA ASP A 420 6.61 -12.04 8.49
C ASP A 420 5.83 -10.69 8.56
N GLU A 421 4.53 -10.74 8.90
CA GLU A 421 3.70 -9.55 9.14
C GLU A 421 4.19 -8.72 10.34
N LEU A 422 4.58 -9.37 11.44
CA LEU A 422 5.14 -8.69 12.61
C LEU A 422 6.46 -8.01 12.28
N HIS A 423 7.36 -8.70 11.57
CA HIS A 423 8.64 -8.11 11.15
C HIS A 423 8.43 -6.89 10.24
N TYR A 424 7.46 -6.98 9.30
CA TYR A 424 7.12 -5.85 8.45
C TYR A 424 6.55 -4.66 9.24
N ALA A 425 5.70 -4.93 10.24
CA ALA A 425 5.15 -3.88 11.11
C ALA A 425 6.24 -3.22 11.97
N GLU A 426 7.18 -3.99 12.52
CA GLU A 426 8.32 -3.48 13.28
C GLU A 426 9.25 -2.61 12.42
N ASP A 427 9.58 -3.06 11.20
CA ASP A 427 10.39 -2.29 10.26
C ASP A 427 9.71 -0.97 9.86
N PHE A 428 8.38 -0.98 9.68
CA PHE A 428 7.62 0.23 9.37
C PHE A 428 7.63 1.23 10.53
N ILE A 429 7.45 0.75 11.77
CA ILE A 429 7.54 1.59 12.96
C ILE A 429 8.94 2.21 13.06
N ARG A 430 9.99 1.40 12.92
CA ARG A 430 11.39 1.87 12.99
C ARG A 430 11.67 2.95 11.93
N GLN A 431 11.28 2.73 10.68
CA GLN A 431 11.45 3.72 9.61
C GLN A 431 10.69 5.02 9.90
N SER A 432 9.49 4.93 10.50
CA SER A 432 8.73 6.12 10.88
C SER A 432 9.38 6.90 12.03
N GLU A 433 9.96 6.20 13.01
CA GLU A 433 10.68 6.82 14.13
C GLU A 433 11.97 7.50 13.66
N ASP A 434 12.73 6.84 12.76
CA ASP A 434 13.94 7.40 12.16
C ASP A 434 13.64 8.65 11.34
N PHE A 435 12.55 8.63 10.56
CA PHE A 435 12.09 9.80 9.81
C PHE A 435 11.73 10.97 10.73
N MET A 436 10.94 10.72 11.79
CA MET A 436 10.55 11.75 12.75
C MET A 436 11.76 12.31 13.52
N ARG A 437 12.75 11.48 13.83
CA ARG A 437 14.00 11.91 14.47
C ARG A 437 14.81 12.82 13.55
N ALA A 438 14.94 12.45 12.27
CA ALA A 438 15.65 13.26 11.27
C ALA A 438 14.96 14.61 11.01
N GLU A 439 13.63 14.65 10.96
CA GLU A 439 12.87 15.90 10.87
C GLU A 439 13.11 16.80 12.09
N LYS A 440 13.02 16.24 13.31
CA LYS A 440 13.24 17.00 14.55
C LYS A 440 14.64 17.61 14.60
N GLU A 441 15.68 16.86 14.23
CA GLU A 441 17.04 17.39 14.16
C GLU A 441 17.17 18.55 13.16
N LYS A 442 16.49 18.48 12.01
CA LYS A 442 16.50 19.55 11.02
C LYS A 442 15.85 20.82 11.57
N PHE A 443 14.72 20.69 12.27
CA PHE A 443 14.06 21.81 12.93
C PHE A 443 14.93 22.45 14.01
N ASP A 444 15.57 21.65 14.87
CA ASP A 444 16.44 22.14 15.94
C ASP A 444 17.67 22.87 15.38
N ARG A 445 18.26 22.39 14.28
CA ARG A 445 19.36 23.09 13.59
C ARG A 445 18.95 24.47 13.08
N ILE A 446 17.79 24.57 12.42
CA ILE A 446 17.27 25.84 11.89
C ILE A 446 17.00 26.83 13.03
N ARG A 447 16.44 26.36 14.14
CA ARG A 447 16.17 27.19 15.32
C ARG A 447 17.47 27.78 15.92
N LYS A 448 18.49 26.95 16.15
CA LYS A 448 19.78 27.40 16.68
C LYS A 448 20.47 28.44 15.79
N MET A 449 20.36 28.32 14.47
CA MET A 449 20.90 29.31 13.53
C MET A 449 20.21 30.68 13.66
N ARG A 450 18.89 30.69 13.84
CA ARG A 450 18.13 31.95 14.03
C ARG A 450 18.45 32.63 15.36
N GLU A 451 18.63 31.87 16.43
CA GLU A 451 18.98 32.39 17.74
C GLU A 451 20.36 33.09 17.71
N LYS A 452 21.36 32.50 17.05
CA LYS A 452 22.70 33.12 16.90
C LYS A 452 22.66 34.47 16.18
N HIS A 453 22.00 34.53 15.02
CA HIS A 453 21.89 35.76 14.23
C HIS A 453 21.22 36.91 14.99
N ASN A 454 20.25 36.61 15.87
CA ASN A 454 19.56 37.63 16.65
C ASN A 454 20.45 38.24 17.75
N VAL A 455 21.36 37.46 18.33
CA VAL A 455 22.32 37.95 19.34
C VAL A 455 23.32 38.93 18.70
N GLU A 456 23.86 38.60 17.54
CA GLU A 456 24.82 39.44 16.80
C GLU A 456 24.23 40.83 16.46
N LEU A 457 22.95 40.86 16.05
CA LEU A 457 22.27 42.10 15.70
C LEU A 457 22.13 43.07 16.89
N LEU A 458 21.85 42.54 18.09
CA LEU A 458 21.68 43.36 19.30
C LEU A 458 22.98 44.00 19.77
N GLU A 459 24.11 43.34 19.56
CA GLU A 459 25.43 43.84 19.94
C GLU A 459 25.85 45.06 19.12
N HIS A 460 25.62 45.03 17.80
CA HIS A 460 25.89 46.16 16.90
C HIS A 460 25.14 47.44 17.29
N VAL A 461 23.87 47.31 17.69
CA VAL A 461 23.03 48.46 18.11
C VAL A 461 23.56 49.09 19.40
N ARG A 462 24.12 48.30 20.31
CA ARG A 462 24.66 48.79 21.59
C ARG A 462 25.92 49.62 21.38
N LEU A 463 26.85 49.17 20.54
CA LEU A 463 28.12 49.85 20.28
C LEU A 463 27.92 51.24 19.68
N HIS A 464 26.97 51.37 18.75
CA HIS A 464 26.66 52.65 18.11
C HIS A 464 26.15 53.72 19.10
N LYS A 465 25.43 53.33 20.15
CA LYS A 465 24.88 54.28 21.14
C LYS A 465 25.94 54.84 22.10
N LEU A 466 27.02 54.12 22.36
CA LEU A 466 28.08 54.55 23.28
C LEU A 466 28.98 55.64 22.66
N ALA A 467 29.15 55.63 21.35
CA ALA A 467 29.99 56.58 20.62
C ALA A 467 29.45 58.03 20.61
N GLN A 468 28.17 58.26 20.91
CA GLN A 468 27.53 59.58 20.74
C GLN A 468 27.52 60.49 22.00
N LYS A 469 28.13 60.10 23.13
CA LYS A 469 27.87 60.73 24.46
C LYS A 469 28.91 61.73 25.02
N HIS A 470 30.05 62.01 24.40
CA HIS A 470 31.08 62.93 24.95
C HIS A 470 31.47 64.05 23.97
N VAL A 471 31.28 65.32 24.37
CA VAL A 471 31.74 66.52 23.62
C VAL A 471 32.22 67.61 24.61
N GLU A 472 33.52 67.63 24.90
CA GLU A 472 34.25 68.77 25.48
C GLU A 472 35.47 69.07 24.59
N MET A 473 35.99 70.29 24.61
CA MET A 473 37.14 70.67 23.76
C MET A 473 38.41 70.01 24.28
N ASP A 474 39.14 69.36 23.39
CA ASP A 474 40.41 68.74 23.75
C ASP A 474 41.54 69.78 23.78
N GLU A 475 42.62 69.55 24.54
CA GLU A 475 43.69 70.56 24.75
C GLU A 475 44.38 70.99 23.44
N LYS A 476 44.37 70.10 22.44
CA LYS A 476 44.88 70.39 21.08
C LYS A 476 43.98 71.37 20.32
N GLU A 477 42.68 71.28 20.51
CA GLU A 477 41.70 72.17 19.89
C GLU A 477 41.77 73.58 20.48
N GLU A 478 42.04 73.70 21.80
CA GLU A 478 42.28 75.00 22.44
C GLU A 478 43.56 75.68 21.93
N LYS A 479 44.62 74.90 21.65
CA LYS A 479 45.89 75.44 21.12
C LYS A 479 45.77 75.98 19.70
N VAL A 480 44.98 75.32 18.84
CA VAL A 480 44.70 75.78 17.46
C VAL A 480 43.82 77.03 17.45
N ASN A 481 42.82 77.08 18.33
CA ASN A 481 41.87 78.20 18.40
C ASN A 481 42.45 79.44 19.10
N ARG A 482 43.66 79.35 19.67
CA ARG A 482 44.34 80.44 20.39
C ARG A 482 44.63 81.67 19.53
N GLY A 483 44.95 81.50 18.24
CA GLY A 483 45.19 82.62 17.31
C GLY A 483 43.91 83.40 17.02
N LEU A 484 42.83 82.68 16.71
CA LEU A 484 41.49 83.24 16.52
C LEU A 484 40.98 83.97 17.75
N LEU A 485 41.19 83.38 18.94
CA LEU A 485 40.86 84.04 20.20
C LEU A 485 41.63 85.35 20.41
N LYS A 486 42.88 85.47 19.91
CA LYS A 486 43.64 86.73 19.99
C LYS A 486 43.17 87.78 18.97
N ASP A 487 42.86 87.37 17.75
CA ASP A 487 42.38 88.27 16.69
C ASP A 487 41.04 88.93 17.08
N ILE A 488 40.23 88.24 17.87
CA ILE A 488 38.97 88.76 18.44
C ILE A 488 39.20 90.00 19.32
N TYR A 489 40.33 90.09 20.03
CA TYR A 489 40.61 91.23 20.92
C TYR A 489 41.31 92.40 20.21
N ALA A 490 41.84 92.20 19.00
CA ALA A 490 42.66 93.19 18.29
C ALA A 490 41.87 94.17 17.40
N ASP A 491 40.70 93.79 16.87
CA ASP A 491 39.89 94.65 15.99
C ASP A 491 38.72 95.30 16.74
N ASP A 492 38.81 96.62 16.94
CA ASP A 492 37.86 97.39 17.77
C ASP A 492 36.45 97.48 17.16
N LYS A 493 36.31 97.34 15.83
CA LYS A 493 35.00 97.33 15.15
C LYS A 493 34.29 95.99 15.30
N TYR A 494 35.00 94.88 15.14
CA TYR A 494 34.45 93.53 15.30
C TYR A 494 34.13 93.21 16.75
N ARG A 495 34.96 93.69 17.68
CA ARG A 495 34.79 93.50 19.11
C ARG A 495 33.50 94.15 19.66
N LYS A 496 33.13 95.33 19.15
CA LYS A 496 31.83 95.98 19.44
C LYS A 496 30.64 95.13 19.01
N ARG A 497 30.64 94.62 17.79
CA ARG A 497 29.57 93.74 17.27
C ARG A 497 29.51 92.40 18.02
N LEU A 498 30.66 91.85 18.41
CA LEU A 498 30.74 90.60 19.16
C LEU A 498 30.18 90.77 20.59
N ALA A 499 30.54 91.85 21.28
CA ALA A 499 30.00 92.17 22.60
C ALA A 499 28.48 92.41 22.55
N GLU A 500 27.97 93.13 21.55
CA GLU A 500 26.52 93.31 21.34
C GLU A 500 25.81 91.96 21.12
N ARG A 501 26.38 91.07 20.28
CA ARG A 501 25.78 89.75 20.01
C ARG A 501 25.80 88.82 21.22
N LEU A 502 26.84 88.91 22.06
CA LEU A 502 26.94 88.19 23.32
C LEU A 502 25.96 88.73 24.38
N LYS A 503 25.74 90.06 24.45
CA LYS A 503 24.76 90.71 25.34
C LYS A 503 23.32 90.28 25.07
N PHE A 504 22.94 90.20 23.79
CA PHE A 504 21.55 89.89 23.42
C PHE A 504 21.17 88.42 23.55
N GLY A 505 22.09 87.56 24.00
CA GLY A 505 21.78 86.16 24.33
C GLY A 505 20.98 85.45 23.23
N GLN A 506 21.26 85.77 21.96
CA GLN A 506 20.50 85.24 20.84
C GLN A 506 20.79 83.75 20.78
N LYS A 507 19.82 82.95 21.21
CA LYS A 507 19.95 81.49 21.27
C LYS A 507 20.36 81.00 19.88
N PHE A 508 21.50 80.33 19.83
CA PHE A 508 21.97 79.58 18.67
C PHE A 508 20.92 78.49 18.39
N THR A 509 19.92 78.81 17.58
CA THR A 509 19.12 77.80 16.93
C THR A 509 19.90 77.49 15.66
N MET A 510 20.58 76.35 15.68
CA MET A 510 21.19 75.75 14.50
C MET A 510 20.11 75.79 13.41
N LYS A 511 20.30 76.63 12.38
CA LYS A 511 19.32 76.69 11.28
C LYS A 511 19.27 75.29 10.68
N LYS A 512 18.08 74.76 10.38
CA LYS A 512 17.82 73.38 9.90
C LYS A 512 18.77 72.89 8.79
N SER A 513 19.39 73.82 8.05
CA SER A 513 20.44 73.53 7.05
C SER A 513 21.70 72.87 7.61
N GLU A 514 22.06 73.12 8.87
CA GLU A 514 23.21 72.46 9.52
C GLU A 514 22.85 71.09 10.09
N GLU A 515 21.61 70.89 10.57
CA GLU A 515 21.12 69.56 11.02
C GLU A 515 21.19 68.52 9.89
N PHE A 516 21.02 68.95 8.64
CA PHE A 516 21.07 68.08 7.48
C PHE A 516 22.50 67.63 7.14
N LYS A 517 23.50 68.50 7.32
CA LYS A 517 24.91 68.16 7.05
C LYS A 517 25.46 67.13 8.04
N TYR A 518 25.03 67.17 9.30
CA TYR A 518 25.47 66.19 10.31
C TYR A 518 24.71 64.86 10.24
N LYS A 519 23.49 64.83 9.70
CA LYS A 519 22.76 63.56 9.47
C LYS A 519 23.17 62.82 8.19
N SER A 520 23.72 63.49 7.18
CA SER A 520 24.08 62.83 5.91
C SER A 520 25.47 62.19 5.88
N ASN A 521 26.30 62.40 6.91
CA ASN A 521 27.64 61.81 6.99
C ASN A 521 27.71 60.53 7.85
N VAL A 522 26.56 59.96 8.22
CA VAL A 522 26.45 58.62 8.82
C VAL A 522 25.55 57.76 7.94
N LEU A 523 26.07 57.37 6.78
CA LEU A 523 25.68 56.19 6.01
C LEU A 523 26.92 55.63 5.32
#